data_AF-A0A7S4CMV4-F1
#
_entry.id   AF-A0A7S4CMV4-F1
#
_cell.length_a   1.000
_cell.length_b   1.000
_cell.length_c   1.000
_cell.angle_alpha   90.00
_cell.angle_beta   90.00
_cell.angle_gamma   90.00
#
_symmetry.space_group_name_H-M   'P 1'
#
loop_
_entity.id
_entity.type
_entity.pdbx_description
1 polymer ?
#
loop_
_entity_poly.entity_id
_entity_poly.type
_entity_poly.pdbx_seq_one_letter_code
_entity_poly.pdbx_strand_id
1 'polypeptide(L)'
;KDVMDRMRSNADADGNVNITTRSPDYSPVMRYADSDALRQRLQAAYNNRAYPENEPVLQRLLACRHEYARLRGHATWADMIIEGSMIGGTSEVEAFTDRTLNTSKRTAEAEYRVLLEAKR
;
A
#
# COMPACT_ATOMS: atom_id res chain seq x y z
N LYS A 1 -10.07 -15.20 -14.63
CA LYS A 1 -9.60 -16.41 -15.34
C LYS A 1 -8.59 -16.02 -16.41
N ASP A 2 -8.99 -15.16 -17.35
CA ASP A 2 -8.18 -14.64 -18.46
C ASP A 2 -6.73 -14.22 -18.12
N VAL A 3 -6.50 -13.43 -17.05
CA VAL A 3 -5.14 -12.94 -16.74
C VAL A 3 -4.18 -14.02 -16.23
N MET A 4 -4.66 -15.00 -15.44
CA MET A 4 -3.83 -16.12 -14.98
C MET A 4 -3.55 -17.11 -16.11
N ASP A 5 -4.48 -17.23 -17.06
CA ASP A 5 -4.31 -18.04 -18.27
C ASP A 5 -3.30 -17.38 -19.22
N ARG A 6 -3.35 -16.05 -19.37
CA ARG A 6 -2.33 -15.25 -20.09
C ARG A 6 -0.93 -15.37 -19.47
N MET A 7 -0.84 -15.43 -18.14
CA MET A 7 0.44 -15.66 -17.46
C MET A 7 1.02 -17.03 -17.81
N ARG A 8 0.17 -18.06 -17.81
CA ARG A 8 0.57 -19.42 -18.20
C ARG A 8 0.95 -19.53 -19.67
N SER A 9 0.34 -18.76 -20.57
CA SER A 9 0.72 -18.75 -21.98
C SER A 9 2.08 -18.10 -22.25
N ASN A 10 2.63 -17.37 -21.28
CA ASN A 10 3.96 -16.74 -21.36
C ASN A 10 5.04 -17.55 -20.63
N ALA A 11 4.83 -18.87 -20.48
CA ALA A 11 5.83 -19.75 -19.90
C ALA A 11 7.07 -19.85 -20.80
N ASP A 12 8.24 -19.97 -20.20
CA ASP A 12 9.49 -20.25 -20.91
C ASP A 12 9.57 -21.71 -21.38
N ALA A 13 10.68 -22.08 -22.03
CA ALA A 13 10.90 -23.42 -22.56
C ALA A 13 10.89 -24.52 -21.49
N ASP A 14 11.13 -24.16 -20.22
CA ASP A 14 11.11 -25.05 -19.07
C ASP A 14 9.74 -25.06 -18.36
N GLY A 15 8.77 -24.31 -18.89
CA GLY A 15 7.42 -24.21 -18.34
C GLY A 15 7.28 -23.23 -17.17
N ASN A 16 8.31 -22.42 -16.87
CA ASN A 16 8.26 -21.43 -15.80
C ASN A 16 7.63 -20.12 -16.28
N VAL A 17 6.83 -19.50 -15.41
CA VAL A 17 6.21 -18.20 -15.67
C VAL A 17 6.94 -17.11 -14.88
N ASN A 18 7.42 -16.08 -15.58
CA ASN A 18 8.01 -14.91 -14.93
C ASN A 18 6.92 -14.00 -14.37
N ILE A 19 6.88 -13.84 -13.05
CA ILE A 19 5.92 -12.97 -12.35
C ILE A 19 6.66 -11.75 -11.82
N THR A 20 6.28 -10.56 -12.28
CA THR A 20 6.88 -9.32 -11.82
C THR A 20 6.09 -8.68 -10.67
N THR A 21 6.68 -7.70 -10.00
CA THR A 21 6.00 -6.88 -8.98
C THR A 21 5.16 -5.74 -9.58
N ARG A 22 4.98 -5.70 -10.91
CA ARG A 22 4.16 -4.67 -11.57
C ARG A 22 2.69 -4.98 -11.35
N SER A 23 1.84 -3.95 -11.28
CA SER A 23 0.40 -4.11 -11.01
C SER A 23 -0.33 -5.13 -11.91
N PRO A 24 -0.02 -5.25 -13.23
CA PRO A 24 -0.64 -6.26 -14.09
C PRO A 24 -0.33 -7.70 -13.68
N ASP A 25 0.75 -7.92 -12.92
CA ASP A 25 1.14 -9.25 -12.45
C ASP A 25 0.79 -9.47 -10.98
N TYR A 26 1.05 -8.47 -10.14
CA TYR A 26 0.82 -8.55 -8.70
C TYR A 26 -0.65 -8.75 -8.34
N SER A 27 -1.53 -7.88 -8.84
CA SER A 27 -2.94 -7.87 -8.42
C SER A 27 -3.67 -9.18 -8.76
N PRO A 28 -3.50 -9.79 -9.95
CA PRO A 28 -4.10 -11.07 -10.27
C PRO A 28 -3.58 -12.21 -9.40
N VAL A 29 -2.27 -12.30 -9.15
CA VAL A 29 -1.69 -13.35 -8.31
C VAL A 29 -2.23 -13.24 -6.88
N MET A 30 -2.26 -12.03 -6.32
CA MET A 30 -2.80 -11.82 -4.96
C MET A 30 -4.29 -12.13 -4.86
N ARG A 31 -5.06 -11.97 -5.94
CA ARG A 31 -6.51 -12.16 -5.94
C ARG A 31 -6.96 -13.58 -6.30
N TYR A 32 -6.23 -14.28 -7.17
CA TYR A 32 -6.72 -15.52 -7.79
C TYR A 32 -5.77 -16.71 -7.65
N ALA A 33 -4.53 -16.54 -7.17
CA ALA A 33 -3.66 -17.69 -6.97
C ALA A 33 -4.08 -18.47 -5.71
N ASP A 34 -4.25 -19.78 -5.84
CA ASP A 34 -4.59 -20.66 -4.71
C ASP A 34 -3.41 -20.82 -3.73
N SER A 35 -2.17 -20.72 -4.22
CA SER A 35 -0.96 -20.93 -3.40
C SER A 35 -0.66 -19.78 -2.43
N ASP A 36 -0.87 -20.02 -1.13
CA ASP A 36 -0.48 -19.11 -0.04
C ASP A 36 1.02 -18.74 -0.10
N ALA A 37 1.88 -19.74 -0.33
CA ALA A 37 3.32 -19.55 -0.39
C ALA A 37 3.74 -18.61 -1.54
N LEU A 38 3.08 -18.72 -2.71
CA LEU A 38 3.31 -17.80 -3.82
C LEU A 38 2.89 -16.38 -3.46
N ARG A 39 1.68 -16.21 -2.91
CA ARG A 39 1.16 -14.89 -2.50
C ARG A 39 2.07 -14.24 -1.46
N GLN A 40 2.55 -15.00 -0.47
CA GLN A 40 3.46 -14.51 0.57
C GLN A 40 4.81 -14.05 -0.02
N ARG A 41 5.44 -14.88 -0.86
CA ARG A 41 6.73 -14.53 -1.51
C ARG A 41 6.60 -13.27 -2.36
N LEU A 42 5.54 -13.18 -3.16
CA LEU A 42 5.30 -12.04 -4.02
C LEU A 42 4.96 -10.77 -3.23
N GLN A 43 4.18 -10.88 -2.16
CA GLN A 43 3.90 -9.77 -1.24
C GLN A 43 5.18 -9.23 -0.60
N ALA A 44 6.07 -10.10 -0.13
CA ALA A 44 7.36 -9.69 0.42
C ALA A 44 8.22 -8.97 -0.63
N ALA A 45 8.31 -9.51 -1.85
CA ALA A 45 9.02 -8.85 -2.95
C ALA A 45 8.41 -7.49 -3.33
N TYR A 46 7.08 -7.38 -3.36
CA TYR A 46 6.35 -6.15 -3.68
C TYR A 46 6.58 -5.06 -2.62
N ASN A 47 6.52 -5.41 -1.33
CA ASN A 47 6.64 -4.45 -0.23
C ASN A 47 8.09 -4.02 0.02
N ASN A 48 9.08 -4.82 -0.38
CA ASN A 48 10.50 -4.50 -0.22
C ASN A 48 11.13 -3.86 -1.46
N ARG A 49 10.34 -3.36 -2.41
CA ARG A 49 10.89 -2.67 -3.59
C ARG A 49 11.65 -1.43 -3.17
N ALA A 50 12.85 -1.27 -3.75
CA ALA A 50 13.77 -0.17 -3.46
C ALA A 50 14.16 -0.07 -1.97
N TYR A 51 14.01 -1.16 -1.21
CA TYR A 51 14.62 -1.29 0.10
C TYR A 51 15.95 -2.06 -0.06
N PRO A 52 17.06 -1.56 0.54
CA PRO A 52 17.14 -0.44 1.47
C PRO A 52 17.39 0.94 0.84
N GLU A 53 17.55 1.05 -0.48
CA GLU A 53 18.07 2.25 -1.14
C GLU A 53 17.20 3.51 -0.95
N ASN A 54 15.89 3.35 -0.86
CA ASN A 54 14.94 4.46 -0.64
C ASN A 54 14.85 4.90 0.81
N GLU A 55 15.31 4.12 1.78
CA GLU A 55 15.28 4.52 3.20
C GLU A 55 16.01 5.85 3.45
N PRO A 56 17.30 6.01 3.06
CA PRO A 56 17.99 7.27 3.26
C PRO A 56 17.42 8.41 2.40
N VAL A 57 16.81 8.09 1.24
CA VAL A 57 16.14 9.09 0.40
C VAL A 57 14.90 9.65 1.10
N LEU A 58 14.08 8.77 1.68
CA LEU A 58 12.87 9.15 2.42
C LEU A 58 13.23 9.98 3.66
N GLN A 59 14.25 9.57 4.41
CA GLN A 59 14.71 10.31 5.59
C GLN A 59 15.14 11.74 5.23
N ARG A 60 15.96 11.91 4.18
CA ARG A 60 16.35 13.24 3.68
C ARG A 60 15.14 14.05 3.21
N LEU A 61 14.22 13.44 2.47
CA LEU A 61 13.00 14.10 2.00
C LEU A 61 12.16 14.63 3.17
N LEU A 62 11.98 13.84 4.23
CA LEU A 62 11.23 14.25 5.42
C LEU A 62 11.92 15.41 6.15
N ALA A 63 13.24 15.36 6.30
CA ALA A 63 14.02 16.45 6.90
C ALA A 63 13.90 17.75 6.08
N CYS A 64 14.10 17.68 4.76
CA CYS A 64 13.96 18.84 3.89
C CYS A 64 12.54 19.41 3.89
N ARG A 65 11.51 18.57 3.92
CA ARG A 65 10.11 19.02 4.04
C ARG A 65 9.85 19.75 5.35
N HIS A 66 10.40 19.24 6.46
CA HIS A 66 10.28 19.90 7.75
C HIS A 66 10.96 21.27 7.74
N GLU A 67 12.21 21.34 7.29
CA GLU A 67 12.95 22.61 7.16
C GLU A 67 12.22 23.62 6.27
N TYR A 68 11.77 23.19 5.09
CA TYR A 68 11.04 24.04 4.15
C TYR A 68 9.78 24.64 4.77
N ALA A 69 8.99 23.83 5.49
CA ALA A 69 7.79 24.31 6.17
C ALA A 69 8.10 25.36 7.25
N ARG A 70 9.15 25.13 8.04
CA ARG A 70 9.62 26.07 9.08
C ARG A 70 10.06 27.40 8.48
N LEU A 71 10.83 27.39 7.39
CA LEU A 71 11.26 28.59 6.68
C LEU A 71 10.08 29.41 6.14
N ARG A 72 8.98 28.74 5.81
CA ARG A 72 7.75 29.36 5.33
C ARG A 72 6.81 29.82 6.44
N GLY A 73 7.18 29.61 7.71
CA GLY A 73 6.41 30.04 8.88
C GLY A 73 5.40 29.02 9.40
N HIS A 74 5.40 27.78 8.90
CA HIS A 74 4.50 26.71 9.37
C HIS A 74 5.19 25.80 10.39
N ALA A 75 4.43 25.22 11.30
CA ALA A 75 4.98 24.29 12.30
C ALA A 75 5.42 22.97 11.68
N THR A 76 4.62 22.41 10.77
CA THR A 76 4.91 21.16 10.06
C THR A 76 4.67 21.29 8.55
N TRP A 77 5.21 20.34 7.80
CA TRP A 77 4.90 20.21 6.37
C TRP A 77 3.40 19.96 6.13
N ALA A 78 2.73 19.23 7.02
CA ALA A 78 1.30 18.95 6.93
C ALA A 78 0.47 20.24 7.04
N ASP A 79 0.78 21.09 8.02
CA ASP A 79 0.09 22.38 8.19
C ASP A 79 0.24 23.26 6.93
N MET A 80 1.43 23.28 6.34
CA MET A 80 1.70 24.06 5.13
C MET A 80 0.90 23.57 3.91
N ILE A 81 0.79 22.26 3.70
CA ILE A 81 0.06 21.73 2.51
C ILE A 81 -1.46 21.79 2.69
N ILE A 82 -1.95 21.75 3.93
CA ILE A 82 -3.38 21.74 4.24
C ILE A 82 -4.00 23.14 4.22
N GLU A 83 -3.21 24.20 4.45
CA GLU A 83 -3.68 25.59 4.47
C GLU A 83 -4.50 25.97 3.21
N GLY A 84 -4.19 25.41 2.04
CA GLY A 84 -4.92 25.65 0.79
C GLY A 84 -6.03 24.65 0.46
N SER A 85 -6.36 23.74 1.39
CA SER A 85 -7.31 22.64 1.14
C SER A 85 -8.67 22.88 1.81
N MET A 86 -9.71 22.19 1.32
CA MET A 86 -11.07 22.32 1.87
C MET A 86 -11.25 21.69 3.26
N ILE A 87 -10.29 20.90 3.75
CA ILE A 87 -10.45 20.16 5.01
C ILE A 87 -10.29 21.04 6.26
N GLY A 88 -9.81 22.28 6.11
CA GLY A 88 -9.84 23.29 7.17
C GLY A 88 -8.71 23.20 8.22
N GLY A 89 -7.90 22.14 8.23
CA GLY A 89 -6.74 22.05 9.12
C GLY A 89 -6.27 20.62 9.38
N THR A 90 -5.08 20.48 9.96
CA THR A 90 -4.49 19.20 10.37
C THR A 90 -5.32 18.52 11.46
N SER A 91 -5.88 19.28 12.41
CA SER A 91 -6.78 18.75 13.44
C SER A 91 -8.04 18.12 12.86
N GLU A 92 -8.59 18.67 11.78
CA GLU A 92 -9.77 18.10 11.12
C GLU A 92 -9.42 16.84 10.32
N VAL A 93 -8.21 16.74 9.77
CA VAL A 93 -7.71 15.48 9.16
C VAL A 93 -7.62 14.37 10.20
N GLU A 94 -7.07 14.67 11.38
CA GLU A 94 -6.98 13.72 12.49
C GLU A 94 -8.38 13.30 12.95
N ALA A 95 -9.26 14.27 13.21
CA ALA A 95 -10.62 14.01 13.64
C ALA A 95 -11.42 13.22 12.59
N PHE A 96 -11.26 13.51 11.31
CA PHE A 96 -11.86 12.74 10.22
C PHE A 96 -11.37 11.30 10.22
N THR A 97 -10.05 11.10 10.30
CA THR A 97 -9.43 9.77 10.31
C THR A 97 -9.93 8.94 11.49
N ASP A 98 -10.00 9.53 12.68
CA ASP A 98 -10.49 8.87 13.90
C ASP A 98 -11.97 8.51 13.79
N ARG A 99 -12.81 9.42 13.30
CA ARG A 99 -14.24 9.14 13.06
C ARG A 99 -14.43 8.00 12.07
N THR A 100 -13.66 7.98 10.98
CA THR A 100 -13.70 6.90 9.98
C THR A 100 -13.26 5.57 10.60
N LEU A 101 -12.13 5.55 11.32
CA LEU A 101 -11.64 4.35 11.99
C LEU A 101 -12.69 3.79 12.96
N ASN A 102 -13.23 4.63 13.83
CA ASN A 102 -14.22 4.24 14.83
C ASN A 102 -15.52 3.71 14.20
N THR A 103 -15.94 4.30 13.09
CA THR A 103 -17.16 3.89 12.38
C THR A 103 -16.97 2.58 11.61
N SER A 104 -15.81 2.39 10.98
CA SER A 104 -15.54 1.22 10.13
C SER A 104 -15.08 -0.02 10.92
N LYS A 105 -14.58 0.15 12.15
CA LYS A 105 -13.93 -0.92 12.94
C LYS A 105 -14.78 -2.19 13.07
N ARG A 106 -16.03 -2.05 13.52
CA ARG A 106 -16.93 -3.21 13.73
C ARG A 106 -17.18 -4.00 12.45
N THR A 107 -17.36 -3.30 11.34
CA THR A 107 -17.55 -3.93 10.02
C THR A 107 -16.29 -4.64 9.58
N ALA A 108 -15.13 -4.00 9.71
CA ALA A 108 -13.84 -4.62 9.38
C ALA A 108 -13.58 -5.89 10.18
N GLU A 109 -13.88 -5.91 11.48
CA GLU A 109 -13.76 -7.11 12.33
C GLU A 109 -14.74 -8.22 11.92
N ALA A 110 -15.94 -7.88 11.49
CA ALA A 110 -16.91 -8.86 10.99
C ALA A 110 -16.45 -9.47 9.66
N GLU A 111 -16.02 -8.65 8.70
CA GLU A 111 -15.50 -9.10 7.41
C GLU A 111 -14.23 -9.95 7.58
N TYR A 112 -13.34 -9.56 8.48
CA TYR A 112 -12.13 -10.32 8.78
C TYR A 112 -12.43 -11.74 9.28
N ARG A 113 -13.45 -11.90 10.14
CA ARG A 113 -13.88 -13.23 10.59
C ARG A 113 -14.40 -14.09 9.44
N VAL A 114 -15.22 -13.53 8.55
CA VAL A 114 -15.72 -14.24 7.36
C VAL A 114 -14.55 -14.71 6.48
N LEU A 115 -13.53 -13.86 6.28
CA LEU A 115 -12.34 -14.22 5.50
C LEU A 115 -11.50 -15.30 6.17
N LEU A 116 -11.38 -15.29 7.50
CA LEU A 116 -10.67 -16.33 8.24
C LEU A 116 -11.39 -17.68 8.19
N GLU A 117 -12.72 -17.68 8.27
CA GLU A 117 -13.54 -18.89 8.13
C GLU A 117 -13.42 -19.47 6.72
N ALA A 118 -13.47 -18.63 5.68
CA ALA A 118 -13.32 -19.05 4.29
C ALA A 118 -11.91 -19.54 3.93
N LYS A 119 -10.89 -19.19 4.73
CA LYS A 119 -9.50 -19.65 4.55
C LYS A 119 -9.27 -21.07 5.10
N ARG A 120 -10.05 -21.49 6.10
CA ARG A 120 -9.93 -22.82 6.74
C ARG A 120 -10.40 -23.93 5.81
#